data_AF-A0ABD1EEJ0-F1
#
_entry.id   AF-A0ABD1EEJ0-F1
#
_cell.length_a   1.000
_cell.length_b   1.000
_cell.length_c   1.000
_cell.angle_alpha   90.00
_cell.angle_beta   90.00
_cell.angle_gamma   90.00
#
_symmetry.space_group_name_H-M   'P 1'
#
loop_
_entity.id
_entity.type
_entity.pdbx_description
1 polymer ?
#
loop_
_entity_poly.entity_id
_entity_poly.type
_entity_poly.pdbx_seq_one_letter_code
_entity_poly.pdbx_strand_id
1 'polypeptide(L)'
;MLYHRRSCGKDFNTRTEQSNGVIPSGYFFHRVRLGDTHVLAAEMSRFKSLIFFLTIALVNGQYNSRQLIENHVYLPRCRFDEHILKNDDKFGKEIEKADVVFTGKVTNRDVIYKDNAIFFGVSVRRYFKNALKFPKTKEVRVLKMLNEGEGVKCRQPIRPKFTAIFIGRKLKNSKDADIFLGIGPIPVTLYNLDKVTEATKGGQKLL
;
A
#
# COMPACT_ATOMS: atom_id res chain seq x y z
N MET A 1 -27.63 41.47 3.10
CA MET A 1 -28.13 40.73 1.92
C MET A 1 -27.44 39.37 1.89
N LEU A 2 -28.04 38.22 1.65
CA LEU A 2 -29.42 37.75 1.59
C LEU A 2 -29.26 36.22 1.53
N TYR A 3 -30.03 35.49 2.32
CA TYR A 3 -30.16 34.03 2.24
C TYR A 3 -30.72 33.62 0.87
N HIS A 4 -30.26 32.51 0.29
CA HIS A 4 -31.11 31.70 -0.58
C HIS A 4 -30.80 30.18 -0.54
N ARG A 5 -31.76 29.46 0.07
CA ARG A 5 -32.15 28.07 -0.19
C ARG A 5 -33.15 28.03 -1.35
N ARG A 6 -33.15 26.94 -2.14
CA ARG A 6 -34.31 26.12 -2.65
C ARG A 6 -33.84 25.27 -3.85
N SER A 7 -33.94 23.93 -3.79
CA SER A 7 -35.08 23.02 -4.15
C SER A 7 -35.03 22.58 -5.63
N CYS A 8 -34.83 21.28 -5.92
CA CYS A 8 -35.81 20.19 -6.14
C CYS A 8 -36.47 20.15 -7.54
N GLY A 9 -36.45 18.96 -8.16
CA GLY A 9 -37.33 18.50 -9.26
C GLY A 9 -36.53 17.76 -10.34
N LYS A 10 -36.60 16.43 -10.50
CA LYS A 10 -37.67 15.51 -10.96
C LYS A 10 -37.74 15.31 -12.49
N ASP A 11 -38.00 14.04 -12.83
CA ASP A 11 -38.55 13.43 -14.06
C ASP A 11 -37.56 13.12 -15.20
N PHE A 12 -37.25 11.86 -15.54
CA PHE A 12 -38.01 10.74 -16.14
C PHE A 12 -38.41 10.92 -17.63
N ASN A 13 -37.85 10.01 -18.45
CA ASN A 13 -38.38 9.36 -19.67
C ASN A 13 -38.01 9.79 -21.12
N THR A 14 -37.35 8.82 -21.79
CA THR A 14 -37.65 8.18 -23.12
C THR A 14 -37.50 8.90 -24.46
N ARG A 15 -36.69 8.27 -25.34
CA ARG A 15 -36.91 8.10 -26.81
C ARG A 15 -36.00 6.98 -27.34
N THR A 16 -36.47 5.77 -27.68
CA THR A 16 -37.01 5.23 -28.96
C THR A 16 -36.18 5.40 -30.24
N GLU A 17 -35.77 4.26 -30.83
CA GLU A 17 -35.67 3.92 -32.26
C GLU A 17 -35.50 2.37 -32.34
N GLN A 18 -36.53 1.56 -32.63
CA GLN A 18 -37.08 1.10 -33.93
C GLN A 18 -36.11 0.36 -34.89
N SER A 19 -36.36 -0.94 -35.12
CA SER A 19 -36.70 -1.49 -36.46
C SER A 19 -36.99 -3.01 -36.44
N ASN A 20 -38.22 -3.36 -36.87
CA ASN A 20 -38.71 -4.42 -37.79
C ASN A 20 -37.99 -5.79 -37.86
N GLY A 21 -38.62 -6.97 -37.94
CA GLY A 21 -40.03 -7.38 -38.09
C GLY A 21 -40.12 -8.85 -38.57
N VAL A 22 -41.34 -9.39 -38.52
CA VAL A 22 -41.90 -10.55 -39.29
C VAL A 22 -41.75 -11.99 -38.73
N ILE A 23 -42.91 -12.61 -38.46
CA ILE A 23 -43.22 -14.04 -38.22
C ILE A 23 -43.98 -14.54 -39.47
N PRO A 24 -44.03 -15.84 -39.84
CA PRO A 24 -45.16 -16.69 -39.37
C PRO A 24 -44.93 -18.23 -39.26
N SER A 25 -45.71 -18.84 -38.34
CA SER A 25 -46.52 -20.09 -38.44
C SER A 25 -45.92 -21.45 -38.85
N GLY A 26 -46.26 -22.52 -38.09
CA GLY A 26 -46.28 -23.90 -38.59
C GLY A 26 -46.16 -25.04 -37.57
N TYR A 27 -47.29 -25.68 -37.27
CA TYR A 27 -47.59 -26.90 -36.48
C TYR A 27 -46.60 -28.09 -36.55
N PHE A 28 -46.46 -28.88 -35.45
CA PHE A 28 -46.87 -30.30 -35.39
C PHE A 28 -46.68 -30.94 -33.99
N PHE A 29 -47.63 -31.79 -33.60
CA PHE A 29 -47.68 -32.60 -32.37
C PHE A 29 -46.70 -33.78 -32.40
N HIS A 30 -46.12 -34.13 -31.24
CA HIS A 30 -46.13 -35.54 -30.81
C HIS A 30 -46.21 -35.67 -29.29
N ARG A 31 -47.20 -36.46 -28.88
CA ARG A 31 -47.52 -36.87 -27.52
C ARG A 31 -46.81 -38.21 -27.26
N VAL A 32 -46.01 -38.31 -26.21
CA VAL A 32 -45.74 -39.59 -25.52
C VAL A 32 -45.88 -39.33 -24.03
N ARG A 33 -46.81 -40.06 -23.41
CA ARG A 33 -47.05 -40.12 -21.97
C ARG A 33 -46.60 -41.49 -21.47
N LEU A 34 -46.48 -41.60 -20.14
CA LEU A 34 -46.20 -42.78 -19.31
C LEU A 34 -44.70 -43.13 -19.23
N GLY A 35 -44.09 -43.30 -18.07
CA GLY A 35 -44.57 -43.32 -16.70
C GLY A 35 -43.38 -43.44 -15.74
N ASP A 36 -43.64 -43.12 -14.48
CA ASP A 36 -42.96 -43.65 -13.28
C ASP A 36 -41.42 -43.67 -13.23
N THR A 37 -40.81 -42.52 -12.92
CA THR A 37 -39.47 -42.47 -12.27
C THR A 37 -39.37 -41.37 -11.20
N HIS A 38 -40.49 -40.93 -10.63
CA HIS A 38 -40.51 -39.87 -9.62
C HIS A 38 -40.02 -40.29 -8.21
N VAL A 39 -39.58 -41.53 -8.03
CA VAL A 39 -39.14 -42.03 -6.71
C VAL A 39 -37.61 -42.07 -6.55
N LEU A 40 -36.82 -41.85 -7.61
CA LEU A 40 -35.34 -41.92 -7.51
C LEU A 40 -34.61 -40.57 -7.66
N ALA A 41 -35.33 -39.47 -7.87
CA ALA A 41 -34.71 -38.14 -8.04
C ALA A 41 -34.58 -37.33 -6.72
N ALA A 42 -35.29 -37.72 -5.67
CA ALA A 42 -35.36 -36.94 -4.43
C ALA A 42 -34.18 -37.17 -3.47
N GLU A 43 -33.46 -38.30 -3.57
CA GLU A 43 -32.32 -38.58 -2.68
C GLU A 43 -30.96 -38.09 -3.20
N MET A 44 -30.79 -37.93 -4.53
CA MET A 44 -29.50 -37.48 -5.08
C MET A 44 -29.25 -35.96 -4.97
N SER A 45 -30.25 -35.17 -4.58
CA SER A 45 -30.12 -33.72 -4.41
C SER A 45 -29.38 -33.33 -3.12
N ARG A 46 -29.54 -34.12 -2.05
CA ARG A 46 -28.93 -33.81 -0.74
C ARG A 46 -27.43 -34.12 -0.70
N PHE A 47 -26.96 -35.09 -1.49
CA PHE A 47 -25.53 -35.46 -1.54
C PHE A 47 -24.68 -34.49 -2.38
N LYS A 48 -25.23 -33.93 -3.47
CA LYS A 48 -24.49 -32.97 -4.32
C LYS A 48 -24.28 -31.62 -3.63
N SER A 49 -25.23 -31.20 -2.80
CA SER A 49 -25.12 -29.95 -2.02
C SER A 49 -24.01 -30.05 -0.97
N LEU A 50 -23.89 -31.19 -0.28
CA LEU A 50 -22.86 -31.42 0.75
C LEU A 50 -21.43 -31.44 0.19
N ILE A 51 -21.24 -32.03 -0.99
CA ILE A 51 -19.95 -32.04 -1.70
C ILE A 51 -19.54 -30.63 -2.15
N PHE A 52 -20.51 -29.80 -2.58
CA PHE A 52 -20.24 -28.42 -2.97
C PHE A 52 -19.89 -27.51 -1.79
N PHE A 53 -20.43 -27.76 -0.59
CA PHE A 53 -20.01 -27.04 0.62
C PHE A 53 -18.62 -27.48 1.12
N LEU A 54 -18.26 -28.76 0.98
CA LEU A 54 -16.94 -29.27 1.36
C LEU A 54 -15.81 -28.72 0.47
N THR A 55 -16.06 -28.47 -0.82
CA THR A 55 -15.04 -27.87 -1.71
C THR A 55 -14.82 -26.39 -1.44
N ILE A 56 -15.84 -25.63 -1.02
CA ILE A 56 -15.68 -24.21 -0.63
C ILE A 56 -14.87 -24.08 0.68
N ALA A 57 -15.01 -25.03 1.61
CA ALA A 57 -14.23 -25.04 2.85
C ALA A 57 -12.75 -25.38 2.63
N LEU A 58 -12.43 -26.26 1.67
CA LEU A 58 -11.04 -26.64 1.36
C LEU A 58 -10.28 -25.59 0.52
N VAL A 59 -10.98 -24.75 -0.27
CA VAL A 59 -10.33 -23.66 -1.03
C VAL A 59 -10.17 -22.38 -0.20
N ASN A 60 -10.99 -22.14 0.82
CA ASN A 60 -10.91 -20.95 1.67
C ASN A 60 -10.15 -21.15 3.00
N GLY A 61 -9.66 -22.36 3.28
CA GLY A 61 -8.97 -22.71 4.53
C GLY A 61 -7.46 -22.45 4.56
N GLN A 62 -6.84 -21.92 3.50
CA GLN A 62 -5.39 -21.64 3.47
C GLN A 62 -5.01 -20.16 3.66
N TYR A 63 -5.94 -19.32 4.10
CA TYR A 63 -5.61 -17.97 4.58
C TYR A 63 -5.80 -17.92 6.09
N ASN A 64 -4.70 -17.64 6.79
CA ASN A 64 -4.57 -17.41 8.23
C ASN A 64 -4.25 -18.64 9.09
N SER A 65 -3.00 -19.07 8.99
CA SER A 65 -2.29 -19.66 10.14
C SER A 65 -0.87 -19.10 10.19
N ARG A 66 -0.79 -17.80 10.50
CA ARG A 66 0.40 -17.15 11.09
C ARG A 66 0.00 -16.31 12.31
N GLN A 67 -0.90 -16.85 13.12
CA GLN A 67 -1.04 -16.45 14.52
C GLN A 67 -0.61 -17.63 15.38
N LEU A 68 0.01 -17.32 16.51
CA LEU A 68 0.85 -18.16 17.40
C LEU A 68 2.33 -18.00 17.02
N ILE A 69 3.12 -17.16 17.71
CA ILE A 69 3.29 -17.13 19.17
C ILE A 69 3.23 -15.68 19.69
N GLU A 70 2.23 -15.37 20.52
CA GLU A 70 2.13 -14.16 21.35
C GLU A 70 3.08 -14.21 22.55
N ASN A 71 4.36 -14.41 22.29
CA ASN A 71 5.38 -13.79 23.12
C ASN A 71 5.74 -12.52 22.35
N HIS A 72 5.14 -11.39 22.73
CA HIS A 72 5.65 -10.09 22.30
C HIS A 72 7.05 -9.91 22.92
N VAL A 73 8.03 -10.61 22.35
CA VAL A 73 9.44 -10.32 22.56
C VAL A 73 9.59 -8.89 22.10
N TYR A 74 9.62 -7.99 23.08
CA TYR A 74 9.71 -6.56 22.85
C TYR A 74 11.13 -6.29 22.40
N LEU A 75 11.40 -6.54 21.12
CA LEU A 75 12.72 -6.34 20.57
C LEU A 75 13.09 -4.87 20.77
N PRO A 76 14.31 -4.59 21.27
CA PRO A 76 14.75 -3.22 21.46
C PRO A 76 14.75 -2.48 20.11
N ARG A 77 14.63 -1.15 20.15
CA ARG A 77 14.79 -0.34 18.93
C ARG A 77 16.21 -0.50 18.39
N CYS A 78 16.32 -0.69 17.09
CA CYS A 78 17.61 -0.65 16.42
C CYS A 78 18.26 0.75 16.58
N ARG A 79 19.55 0.80 16.90
CA ARG A 79 20.32 2.03 17.18
C ARG A 79 21.56 2.17 16.30
N PHE A 80 21.51 1.65 15.08
CA PHE A 80 22.67 1.63 14.18
C PHE A 80 23.18 3.04 13.85
N ASP A 81 22.27 3.98 13.60
CA ASP A 81 22.62 5.35 13.17
C ASP A 81 22.67 6.37 14.33
N GLU A 82 22.51 5.94 15.59
CA GLU A 82 22.41 6.85 16.75
C GLU A 82 23.67 7.73 16.89
N HIS A 83 24.84 7.19 16.54
CA HIS A 83 26.12 7.90 16.55
C HIS A 83 26.23 8.99 15.46
N ILE A 84 25.49 8.86 14.36
CA ILE A 84 25.40 9.88 13.30
C ILE A 84 24.41 10.96 13.77
N LEU A 85 23.28 10.55 14.32
CA LEU A 85 22.22 11.48 14.75
C LEU A 85 22.61 12.34 15.94
N LYS A 86 23.50 11.87 16.83
CA LYS A 86 23.98 12.63 17.99
C LYS A 86 25.11 13.62 17.69
N ASN A 87 25.83 13.44 16.58
CA ASN A 87 26.97 14.29 16.22
C ASN A 87 26.57 15.22 15.08
N ASP A 88 26.55 16.52 15.34
CA ASP A 88 26.05 17.53 14.39
C ASP A 88 26.88 17.59 13.11
N ASP A 89 28.20 17.43 13.20
CA ASP A 89 29.08 17.41 12.03
C ASP A 89 28.82 16.20 11.13
N LYS A 90 28.68 15.01 11.72
CA LYS A 90 28.35 13.78 10.97
C LYS A 90 26.97 13.89 10.35
N PHE A 91 26.01 14.42 11.09
CA PHE A 91 24.66 14.64 10.60
C PHE A 91 24.62 15.62 9.42
N GLY A 92 25.32 16.76 9.55
CA GLY A 92 25.46 17.76 8.49
C GLY A 92 26.07 17.17 7.22
N LYS A 93 27.14 16.36 7.34
CA LYS A 93 27.75 15.65 6.21
C LYS A 93 26.78 14.70 5.50
N GLU A 94 25.92 14.00 6.23
CA GLU A 94 24.90 13.14 5.60
C GLU A 94 23.79 13.95 4.90
N ILE A 95 23.38 15.09 5.47
CA ILE A 95 22.45 16.02 4.82
C ILE A 95 23.06 16.64 3.56
N GLU A 96 24.35 16.96 3.57
CA GLU A 96 25.08 17.51 2.43
C GLU A 96 25.12 16.51 1.27
N LYS A 97 25.52 15.27 1.54
CA LYS A 97 25.57 14.17 0.56
C LYS A 97 24.19 13.75 0.03
N ALA A 98 23.11 14.08 0.73
CA ALA A 98 21.76 13.70 0.32
C ALA A 98 21.27 14.54 -0.87
N ASP A 99 20.71 13.90 -1.88
CA ASP A 99 20.08 14.59 -3.00
C ASP A 99 18.71 15.17 -2.61
N VAL A 100 18.05 14.58 -1.62
CA VAL A 100 16.71 14.98 -1.19
C VAL A 100 16.48 14.65 0.28
N VAL A 101 15.76 15.55 0.95
CA VAL A 101 15.37 15.41 2.36
C VAL A 101 13.89 15.76 2.47
N PHE A 102 13.10 14.87 3.04
CA PHE A 102 11.66 15.05 3.12
C PHE A 102 11.05 14.33 4.32
N THR A 103 9.86 14.76 4.74
CA THR A 103 9.01 14.02 5.66
C THR A 103 7.91 13.33 4.90
N GLY A 104 7.50 12.17 5.38
CA GLY A 104 6.44 11.42 4.75
C GLY A 104 5.90 10.30 5.62
N LYS A 105 4.88 9.63 5.10
CA LYS A 105 4.23 8.48 5.72
C LYS A 105 4.41 7.27 4.83
N VAL A 106 4.95 6.19 5.38
CA VAL A 106 5.09 4.89 4.70
C VAL A 106 3.70 4.40 4.29
N THR A 107 3.53 4.08 3.02
CA THR A 107 2.27 3.57 2.47
C THR A 107 2.16 2.07 2.74
N ASN A 108 0.93 1.56 2.79
CA ASN A 108 0.68 0.16 3.14
C ASN A 108 0.95 -0.80 1.98
N ARG A 109 1.04 -0.30 0.75
CA ARG A 109 0.94 -1.12 -0.46
C ARG A 109 2.28 -1.77 -0.84
N ASP A 110 3.39 -1.15 -0.47
CA ASP A 110 4.66 -1.43 -1.16
C ASP A 110 5.83 -1.81 -0.23
N VAL A 111 5.57 -2.25 1.02
CA VAL A 111 6.66 -2.71 1.90
C VAL A 111 7.09 -4.13 1.50
N ILE A 112 8.16 -4.22 0.72
CA ILE A 112 8.68 -5.46 0.13
C ILE A 112 10.09 -5.72 0.67
N TYR A 113 10.36 -6.97 1.04
CA TYR A 113 11.66 -7.44 1.52
C TYR A 113 12.27 -8.31 0.44
N LYS A 114 13.51 -8.01 0.08
CA LYS A 114 14.26 -8.81 -0.90
C LYS A 114 15.72 -8.84 -0.47
N ASP A 115 16.25 -10.04 -0.26
CA ASP A 115 17.60 -10.28 0.24
C ASP A 115 17.86 -9.49 1.55
N ASN A 116 18.84 -8.58 1.53
CA ASN A 116 19.18 -7.67 2.64
C ASN A 116 18.65 -6.25 2.44
N ALA A 117 17.59 -6.09 1.66
CA ALA A 117 17.00 -4.81 1.33
C ALA A 117 15.51 -4.76 1.66
N ILE A 118 15.05 -3.56 2.00
CA ILE A 118 13.64 -3.22 2.10
C ILE A 118 13.32 -2.11 1.09
N PHE A 119 12.28 -2.38 0.31
CA PHE A 119 11.66 -1.45 -0.63
C PHE A 119 10.34 -1.00 -0.04
N PHE A 120 10.04 0.30 -0.08
CA PHE A 120 8.77 0.83 0.42
C PHE A 120 8.37 2.14 -0.22
N GLY A 121 7.06 2.34 -0.39
CA GLY A 121 6.47 3.61 -0.80
C GLY A 121 6.35 4.58 0.38
N VAL A 122 6.63 5.85 0.12
CA VAL A 122 6.44 6.94 1.09
C VAL A 122 5.60 8.02 0.46
N SER A 123 4.45 8.30 1.07
CA SER A 123 3.67 9.47 0.72
C SER A 123 4.30 10.72 1.31
N VAL A 124 4.81 11.60 0.45
CA VAL A 124 5.56 12.78 0.85
C VAL A 124 4.64 13.87 1.37
N ARG A 125 4.99 14.44 2.53
CA ARG A 125 4.25 15.55 3.16
C ARG A 125 4.93 16.88 2.93
N ARG A 126 6.25 16.95 3.15
CA ARG A 126 7.03 18.19 3.05
C ARG A 126 8.47 17.88 2.67
N TYR A 127 9.04 18.68 1.78
CA TYR A 127 10.46 18.65 1.44
C TYR A 127 11.23 19.70 2.26
N PHE A 128 12.45 19.35 2.67
CA PHE A 128 13.44 20.24 3.27
C PHE A 128 14.56 20.57 2.28
N LYS A 129 14.88 19.63 1.36
CA LYS A 129 15.92 19.80 0.34
C LYS A 129 15.41 19.33 -1.03
N ASN A 130 15.69 20.11 -2.08
CA ASN A 130 15.48 19.79 -3.50
C ASN A 130 14.05 19.40 -3.93
N ALA A 131 13.03 20.14 -3.46
CA ALA A 131 11.62 19.94 -3.84
C ALA A 131 11.34 20.07 -5.35
N LEU A 132 12.13 20.85 -6.09
CA LEU A 132 11.91 21.11 -7.53
C LEU A 132 12.40 19.97 -8.44
N LYS A 133 13.36 19.15 -7.97
CA LYS A 133 14.00 18.09 -8.77
C LYS A 133 13.26 16.74 -8.69
N PHE A 134 12.38 16.61 -7.71
CA PHE A 134 11.43 15.51 -7.61
C PHE A 134 10.07 16.14 -7.91
N PRO A 135 9.57 16.06 -9.17
CA PRO A 135 8.24 16.59 -9.50
C PRO A 135 7.26 16.04 -8.47
N LYS A 136 6.22 16.81 -8.10
CA LYS A 136 5.24 16.57 -7.00
C LYS A 136 4.53 15.20 -7.05
N THR A 137 5.26 14.10 -7.15
CA THR A 137 4.79 12.76 -6.97
C THR A 137 4.45 12.67 -5.51
N LYS A 138 3.16 12.47 -5.22
CA LYS A 138 2.67 12.32 -3.85
C LYS A 138 3.29 11.12 -3.15
N GLU A 139 3.94 10.23 -3.89
CA GLU A 139 4.58 9.02 -3.44
C GLU A 139 5.96 8.88 -4.06
N VAL A 140 6.91 8.40 -3.26
CA VAL A 140 8.29 8.14 -3.65
C VAL A 140 8.65 6.73 -3.21
N ARG A 141 9.28 5.96 -4.09
CA ARG A 141 9.73 4.60 -3.79
C ARG A 141 11.14 4.65 -3.22
N VAL A 142 11.32 3.98 -2.09
CA VAL A 142 12.52 4.09 -1.26
C VAL A 142 13.12 2.71 -1.07
N LEU A 143 14.44 2.64 -1.21
CA LEU A 143 15.28 1.49 -0.91
C LEU A 143 16.12 1.79 0.33
N LYS A 144 16.15 0.85 1.28
CA LYS A 144 17.08 0.83 2.41
C LYS A 144 17.73 -0.55 2.52
N MET A 145 19.03 -0.59 2.78
CA MET A 145 19.70 -1.83 3.20
C MET A 145 19.41 -2.11 4.67
N LEU A 146 19.14 -3.37 4.99
CA LEU A 146 18.98 -3.85 6.35
C LEU A 146 20.37 -4.05 6.97
N ASN A 147 20.54 -3.56 8.19
CA ASN A 147 21.73 -3.86 8.97
C ASN A 147 21.66 -5.30 9.51
N GLU A 148 22.81 -5.88 9.85
CA GLU A 148 22.85 -7.22 10.42
C GLU A 148 22.01 -7.29 11.72
N GLY A 149 21.08 -8.23 11.77
CA GLY A 149 20.17 -8.40 12.92
C GLY A 149 18.99 -7.42 12.95
N GLU A 150 18.83 -6.51 11.98
CA GLU A 150 17.63 -5.69 11.85
C GLU A 150 16.40 -6.56 11.51
N GLY A 151 15.35 -6.48 12.32
CA GLY A 151 14.15 -7.33 12.19
C GLY A 151 14.26 -8.71 12.85
N VAL A 152 15.46 -9.09 13.30
CA VAL A 152 15.71 -10.36 14.02
C VAL A 152 16.10 -10.11 15.48
N LYS A 153 17.20 -9.37 15.71
CA LYS A 153 17.75 -9.04 17.03
C LYS A 153 17.18 -7.72 17.58
N CYS A 154 16.76 -6.83 16.69
CA CYS A 154 16.15 -5.55 17.06
C CYS A 154 14.92 -5.27 16.20
N ARG A 155 14.00 -4.47 16.74
CA ARG A 155 12.71 -4.19 16.09
C ARG A 155 12.94 -3.46 14.78
N GLN A 156 12.28 -3.95 13.74
CA GLN A 156 12.33 -3.29 12.44
C GLN A 156 11.74 -1.86 12.50
N PRO A 157 12.48 -0.84 12.01
CA PRO A 157 12.03 0.54 12.09
C PRO A 157 10.90 0.86 11.11
N ILE A 158 10.87 0.22 9.93
CA ILE A 158 9.88 0.48 8.89
C ILE A 158 8.63 -0.35 9.13
N ARG A 159 7.48 0.31 9.19
CA ARG A 159 6.17 -0.32 9.23
C ARG A 159 5.15 0.50 8.43
N PRO A 160 4.06 -0.13 7.94
CA PRO A 160 2.97 0.61 7.31
C PRO A 160 2.49 1.76 8.21
N LYS A 161 2.14 2.90 7.61
CA LYS A 161 1.73 4.14 8.29
C LYS A 161 2.79 4.82 9.16
N PHE A 162 4.03 4.31 9.21
CA PHE A 162 5.12 4.97 9.93
C PHE A 162 5.42 6.34 9.33
N THR A 163 5.59 7.34 10.18
CA THR A 163 5.90 8.71 9.75
C THR A 163 7.29 9.08 10.23
N ALA A 164 8.14 9.52 9.31
CA ALA A 164 9.54 9.81 9.57
C ALA A 164 10.07 10.90 8.65
N ILE A 165 11.27 11.38 8.97
CA ILE A 165 12.12 12.16 8.08
C ILE A 165 13.03 11.18 7.33
N PHE A 166 13.11 11.35 6.02
CA PHE A 166 13.88 10.54 5.10
C PHE A 166 14.96 11.41 4.48
N ILE A 167 16.20 10.92 4.57
CA ILE A 167 17.40 11.56 4.01
C ILE A 167 17.96 10.56 3.01
N GLY A 168 17.95 10.92 1.73
CA GLY A 168 18.25 9.96 0.68
C GLY A 168 18.93 10.54 -0.54
N ARG A 169 19.53 9.65 -1.31
CA ARG A 169 20.20 9.92 -2.58
C ARG A 169 19.37 9.38 -3.73
N LYS A 170 19.40 10.07 -4.87
CA LYS A 170 18.65 9.67 -6.05
C LYS A 170 19.31 8.46 -6.69
N LEU A 171 18.54 7.41 -6.97
CA LEU A 171 18.98 6.28 -7.77
C LEU A 171 18.70 6.59 -9.23
N LYS A 172 19.74 6.81 -10.04
CA LYS A 172 19.58 7.22 -11.45
C LYS A 172 19.11 6.08 -12.37
N ASN A 173 19.40 4.83 -12.02
CA ASN A 173 19.23 3.66 -12.89
C ASN A 173 18.40 2.52 -12.26
N SER A 174 17.65 2.78 -11.19
CA SER A 174 16.83 1.74 -10.55
C SER A 174 15.38 1.81 -11.04
N LYS A 175 14.84 0.67 -11.47
CA LYS A 175 13.42 0.53 -11.79
C LYS A 175 12.56 0.37 -10.54
N ASP A 176 13.15 -0.11 -9.44
CA ASP A 176 12.43 -0.54 -8.25
C ASP A 176 12.32 0.55 -7.18
N ALA A 177 13.27 1.50 -7.17
CA ALA A 177 13.30 2.59 -6.20
C ALA A 177 13.83 3.88 -6.80
N ASP A 178 13.29 5.01 -6.34
CA ASP A 178 13.70 6.33 -6.78
C ASP A 178 14.81 6.89 -5.87
N ILE A 179 14.81 6.46 -4.60
CA ILE A 179 15.71 6.96 -3.55
C ILE A 179 16.37 5.81 -2.79
N PHE A 180 17.65 5.96 -2.49
CA PHE A 180 18.40 5.16 -1.54
C PHE A 180 18.58 5.89 -0.20
N LEU A 181 18.30 5.22 0.91
CA LEU A 181 18.58 5.74 2.25
C LEU A 181 19.94 5.25 2.75
N GLY A 182 20.84 6.20 3.02
CA GLY A 182 22.14 5.90 3.66
C GLY A 182 22.04 5.67 5.17
N ILE A 183 21.01 6.21 5.81
CA ILE A 183 20.70 6.03 7.23
C ILE A 183 19.23 5.66 7.42
N GLY A 184 18.90 5.03 8.54
CA GLY A 184 17.53 4.72 8.91
C GLY A 184 16.64 5.97 9.01
N PRO A 185 15.32 5.85 8.77
CA PRO A 185 14.43 6.99 8.88
C PRO A 185 14.38 7.54 10.30
N ILE A 186 14.37 8.86 10.39
CA ILE A 186 14.47 9.58 11.64
C ILE A 186 13.05 9.88 12.15
N PRO A 187 12.73 9.59 13.43
CA PRO A 187 11.42 9.93 14.00
C PRO A 187 11.11 11.42 13.88
N VAL A 188 9.87 11.75 13.55
CA VAL A 188 9.41 13.15 13.51
C VAL A 188 9.24 13.67 14.94
N THR A 189 10.20 14.47 15.40
CA THR A 189 10.16 15.23 16.65
C THR A 189 10.52 16.67 16.35
N LEU A 190 10.10 17.63 17.18
CA LEU A 190 10.47 19.05 17.00
C LEU A 190 11.98 19.22 16.91
N TYR A 191 12.72 18.61 17.85
CA TYR A 191 14.19 18.59 17.86
C TYR A 191 14.79 18.12 16.52
N ASN A 192 14.31 16.99 15.97
CA ASN A 192 14.84 16.47 14.71
C ASN A 192 14.44 17.36 13.51
N LEU A 193 13.27 17.99 13.54
CA LEU A 193 12.82 18.90 12.49
C LEU A 193 13.66 20.19 12.46
N ASP A 194 13.96 20.75 13.62
CA ASP A 194 14.80 21.94 13.75
C ASP A 194 16.22 21.63 13.27
N LYS A 195 16.80 20.52 13.76
CA LYS A 195 18.13 20.05 13.36
C LYS A 195 18.25 19.82 11.85
N VAL A 196 17.26 19.19 11.22
CA VAL A 196 17.22 19.00 9.75
C VAL A 196 17.10 20.34 9.03
N THR A 197 16.27 21.24 9.55
CA THR A 197 16.05 22.56 8.94
C THR A 197 17.32 23.40 8.99
N GLU A 198 18.05 23.38 10.11
CA GLU A 198 19.33 24.07 10.26
C GLU A 198 20.40 23.48 9.36
N ALA A 199 20.57 22.14 9.37
CA ALA A 199 21.55 21.46 8.54
C ALA A 199 21.30 21.67 7.04
N THR A 200 20.04 21.71 6.60
CA THR A 200 19.68 21.97 5.19
C THR A 200 19.90 23.42 4.78
N LYS A 201 19.67 24.40 5.66
CA LYS A 201 19.95 25.82 5.41
C LYS A 201 21.44 26.14 5.42
N GLY A 202 22.21 25.53 6.33
CA GLY A 202 23.66 25.71 6.42
C GLY A 202 24.38 25.31 5.13
N GLY A 203 23.96 24.20 4.51
CA GLY A 203 24.51 23.74 3.23
C GLY A 203 24.10 24.57 2.00
N GLN A 204 23.11 25.46 2.10
CA GLN A 204 22.69 26.34 0.99
C GLN A 204 23.49 27.65 0.93
N LYS A 205 24.24 28.01 1.97
CA LYS A 205 25.04 29.25 2.01
C LYS A 205 26.40 29.16 1.31
N LEU A 206 26.81 27.97 0.85
CA LEU A 206 28.13 27.70 0.26
C LEU A 206 28.09 27.45 -1.27
N LEU A 207 26.98 27.79 -1.93
CA LEU A 207 26.83 27.78 -3.39
C LEU A 207 26.51 29.20 -3.87
#